data_AF-A0A1X7QW79-F1
#
_entry.id   AF-A0A1X7QW79-F1
#
_cell.length_a   1.000
_cell.length_b   1.000
_cell.length_c   1.000
_cell.angle_alpha   90.00
_cell.angle_beta   90.00
_cell.angle_gamma   90.00
#
_symmetry.space_group_name_H-M   'P 1'
#
loop_
_entity.id
_entity.type
_entity.pdbx_description
1 polymer ?
#
loop_
_entity_poly.entity_id
_entity_poly.type
_entity_poly.pdbx_seq_one_letter_code
_entity_poly.pdbx_strand_id
1 'polypeptide(L)'
;MGLQNIIRWGVDLTLVAMLLAAVRRETGLVFAYERYDFTQLIRRYLTWGEYCFQRFVNHAQGDSRRFRKQLDGVDKFLESP
;
A
#
# COMPACT_ATOMS: atom_id res chain seq x y z
N MET A 1 10.05 -26.15 8.26
CA MET A 1 10.20 -24.83 7.60
C MET A 1 9.09 -23.93 8.11
N GLY A 2 9.43 -22.95 8.94
CA GLY A 2 8.52 -22.35 9.91
C GLY A 2 7.43 -21.48 9.30
N LEU A 3 6.21 -21.63 9.81
CA LEU A 3 5.02 -20.81 9.54
C LEU A 3 5.32 -19.29 9.54
N GLN A 4 6.28 -18.87 10.38
CA GLN A 4 6.75 -17.50 10.53
C GLN A 4 7.35 -16.91 9.25
N ASN A 5 8.06 -17.71 8.45
CA ASN A 5 8.58 -17.25 7.16
C ASN A 5 7.44 -17.05 6.15
N ILE A 6 6.47 -17.95 6.10
CA ILE A 6 5.31 -17.82 5.19
C ILE A 6 4.52 -16.55 5.50
N ILE A 7 4.31 -16.26 6.79
CA ILE A 7 3.63 -15.04 7.22
C ILE A 7 4.43 -13.80 6.79
N ARG A 8 5.75 -13.80 6.99
CA ARG A 8 6.60 -12.66 6.62
C ARG A 8 6.59 -12.39 5.11
N TRP A 9 6.74 -13.45 4.30
CA TRP A 9 6.61 -13.36 2.85
C TRP A 9 5.22 -12.87 2.41
N GLY A 10 4.15 -13.32 3.09
CA GLY A 10 2.79 -12.84 2.83
C GLY A 10 2.60 -11.36 3.18
N VAL A 11 3.18 -10.89 4.29
CA VAL A 11 3.17 -9.48 4.69
C VAL A 11 3.96 -8.64 3.71
N ASP A 12 5.17 -9.05 3.33
CA ASP A 12 6.00 -8.35 2.35
C ASP A 12 5.29 -8.25 0.99
N LEU A 13 4.65 -9.33 0.54
CA LEU A 13 3.80 -9.30 -0.65
C LEU A 13 2.61 -8.34 -0.47
N THR A 14 1.98 -8.27 0.70
CA THR A 14 0.87 -7.34 0.91
C THR A 14 1.34 -5.88 0.90
N LEU A 15 2.54 -5.59 1.44
CA LEU A 15 3.16 -4.27 1.40
C LEU A 15 3.50 -3.85 -0.02
N VAL A 16 4.08 -4.76 -0.82
CA VAL A 16 4.35 -4.51 -2.24
C VAL A 16 3.05 -4.22 -3.01
N ALA A 17 1.97 -4.94 -2.71
CA ALA A 17 0.66 -4.69 -3.33
C ALA A 17 0.10 -3.31 -2.98
N MET A 18 0.20 -2.90 -1.70
CA MET A 18 -0.22 -1.57 -1.26
C MET A 18 0.64 -0.46 -1.87
N LEU A 19 1.96 -0.66 -1.97
CA LEU A 19 2.87 0.28 -2.61
C LEU A 19 2.52 0.46 -4.09
N LEU A 20 2.27 -0.65 -4.79
CA LEU A 20 1.90 -0.63 -6.20
C LEU A 20 0.55 0.06 -6.43
N ALA A 21 -0.41 -0.15 -5.52
CA ALA A 21 -1.69 0.56 -5.53
C ALA A 21 -1.52 2.07 -5.28
N ALA A 22 -0.65 2.47 -4.35
CA ALA A 22 -0.33 3.87 -4.09
C ALA A 22 0.35 4.53 -5.30
N VAL A 23 1.32 3.86 -5.93
CA VAL A 23 1.97 4.33 -7.16
C VAL A 23 0.94 4.49 -8.29
N ARG A 24 0.04 3.52 -8.48
CA ARG A 24 -1.04 3.61 -9.47
C ARG A 24 -1.95 4.83 -9.20
N ARG A 25 -2.24 5.13 -7.94
CA ARG A 25 -3.09 6.26 -7.53
C ARG A 25 -2.41 7.62 -7.77
N GLU A 26 -1.12 7.73 -7.47
CA GLU A 26 -0.34 8.98 -7.64
C GLU A 26 0.04 9.25 -9.11
N THR A 27 0.41 8.21 -9.85
CA THR A 27 0.96 8.37 -11.22
C THR A 27 -0.07 8.11 -12.32
N GLY A 28 -1.21 7.49 -12.01
CA GLY A 28 -2.18 7.05 -13.02
C GLY A 28 -1.67 5.92 -13.93
N LEU A 29 -0.43 5.46 -13.75
CA LEU A 29 0.17 4.39 -14.54
C LEU A 29 -0.42 3.06 -14.11
N VAL A 30 -1.30 2.53 -14.96
CA VAL A 30 -1.77 1.15 -14.85
C VAL A 30 -0.70 0.28 -15.51
N PHE A 31 -0.12 -0.65 -14.76
CA PHE A 31 0.80 -1.62 -15.34
C PHE A 31 0.08 -2.34 -16.49
N ALA A 32 0.75 -2.45 -17.64
CA ALA A 32 0.22 -3.15 -18.80
C ALA A 32 0.28 -4.67 -18.55
N TYR A 33 -0.67 -5.19 -17.77
CA TYR A 33 -0.77 -6.62 -17.47
C TYR A 33 -1.12 -7.46 -18.71
N GLU A 34 -1.66 -6.81 -19.74
CA GLU A 34 -2.22 -7.38 -20.97
C GLU A 34 -1.25 -8.29 -21.77
N ARG A 35 0.07 -8.22 -21.51
CA ARG A 35 1.08 -9.07 -22.15
C ARG A 35 1.43 -10.35 -21.38
N TYR A 36 0.88 -10.58 -20.19
CA TYR A 36 1.26 -11.71 -19.35
C TYR A 36 0.09 -12.68 -19.14
N ASP A 37 0.32 -13.98 -19.35
CA ASP A 37 -0.66 -15.05 -19.07
C ASP A 37 -1.17 -15.05 -17.62
N PHE A 38 -0.43 -14.42 -16.71
CA PHE A 38 -0.78 -14.24 -15.30
C PHE A 38 -1.62 -12.99 -15.00
N THR A 39 -2.21 -12.35 -16.03
CA THR A 39 -3.00 -11.11 -15.90
C THR A 39 -4.03 -11.18 -14.78
N GLN A 40 -4.80 -12.28 -14.69
CA GLN A 40 -5.84 -12.41 -13.66
C GLN A 40 -5.26 -12.50 -12.24
N LEU A 41 -4.16 -13.22 -12.06
CA LEU A 41 -3.50 -13.36 -10.75
C LEU A 41 -2.94 -12.03 -10.30
N ILE A 42 -2.24 -11.33 -11.19
CA ILE A 42 -1.70 -10.01 -10.90
C ILE A 42 -2.84 -9.04 -10.59
N ARG A 43 -3.88 -8.97 -11.45
CA ARG A 43 -5.06 -8.12 -11.22
C ARG A 43 -5.70 -8.37 -9.86
N ARG A 44 -5.91 -9.64 -9.48
CA ARG A 44 -6.49 -10.01 -8.18
C ARG A 44 -5.58 -9.59 -7.02
N TYR A 45 -4.27 -9.74 -7.19
CA TYR A 45 -3.27 -9.30 -6.21
C TYR A 45 -3.24 -7.77 -6.04
N LEU A 46 -3.35 -7.00 -7.12
CA LEU A 46 -3.47 -5.54 -7.03
C LEU A 46 -4.79 -5.07 -6.42
N THR A 47 -5.92 -5.68 -6.81
CA THR A 47 -7.22 -5.37 -6.19
C THR A 47 -7.19 -5.66 -4.69
N TRP A 48 -6.50 -6.73 -4.28
CA TRP A 48 -6.27 -7.02 -2.87
C TRP A 48 -5.42 -5.94 -2.18
N GLY A 49 -4.30 -5.54 -2.80
CA GLY A 49 -3.46 -4.45 -2.30
C GLY A 49 -4.21 -3.13 -2.13
N GLU A 50 -5.06 -2.78 -3.10
CA GLU A 50 -5.88 -1.58 -3.08
C GLU A 50 -6.95 -1.63 -1.96
N TYR A 51 -7.59 -2.79 -1.77
CA TYR A 51 -8.51 -3.01 -0.66
C TYR A 51 -7.81 -2.90 0.71
N CYS A 52 -6.64 -3.52 0.87
CA CYS A 52 -5.84 -3.41 2.10
C CYS A 52 -5.42 -1.97 2.36
N PHE A 53 -4.96 -1.25 1.33
CA PHE A 53 -4.58 0.16 1.43
C PHE A 53 -5.76 1.02 1.86
N GLN A 54 -6.93 0.87 1.21
CA GLN A 54 -8.12 1.64 1.56
C GLN A 54 -8.60 1.34 2.98
N ARG A 55 -8.56 0.07 3.40
CA ARG A 55 -8.92 -0.32 4.78
C ARG A 55 -7.95 0.27 5.80
N PHE A 56 -6.65 0.29 5.48
CA PHE A 56 -5.63 0.94 6.31
C PHE A 56 -5.86 2.45 6.41
N VAL A 57 -6.11 3.13 5.29
CA VAL A 57 -6.41 4.57 5.26
C VAL A 57 -7.68 4.88 6.05
N ASN A 58 -8.74 4.10 5.88
CA ASN A 58 -9.99 4.27 6.63
C ASN A 58 -9.78 4.05 8.13
N HIS A 59 -8.94 3.09 8.53
CA HIS A 59 -8.58 2.89 9.93
C HIS A 59 -7.74 4.05 10.48
N ALA A 60 -6.76 4.53 9.70
CA ALA A 60 -5.92 5.66 10.05
C ALA A 60 -6.73 6.96 10.18
N GLN A 61 -7.72 7.19 9.31
CA GLN A 61 -8.58 8.37 9.32
C GLN A 61 -9.73 8.28 10.34
N GLY A 62 -10.28 7.07 10.55
CA GLY A 62 -11.52 6.88 11.29
C GLY A 62 -11.35 6.60 12.78
N ASP A 63 -10.33 5.82 13.17
CA ASP A 63 -10.23 5.26 14.54
C ASP A 63 -9.01 5.77 15.32
N SER A 64 -8.04 6.35 14.63
CA SER A 64 -6.79 6.73 15.25
C SER A 64 -6.83 8.18 15.73
N ARG A 65 -7.05 8.37 17.04
CA ARG A 65 -6.62 9.59 17.75
C ARG A 65 -5.09 9.84 17.65
N ARG A 66 -4.31 8.93 17.05
CA ARG A 66 -2.85 9.03 16.88
C ARG A 66 -2.44 9.56 15.50
N PHE A 67 -3.30 9.54 14.48
CA PHE A 67 -3.00 10.09 13.16
C PHE A 67 -3.69 11.44 13.01
N ARG A 68 -2.91 12.53 12.97
CA ARG A 68 -3.38 13.84 12.51
C ARG A 68 -2.91 14.08 11.07
N LYS A 69 -3.65 14.89 10.31
CA LYS A 69 -3.11 15.44 9.06
C LYS A 69 -1.84 16.23 9.40
N GLN A 70 -0.78 16.03 8.62
CA GLN A 70 0.47 16.75 8.79
C GLN A 70 0.16 18.26 8.77
N LEU A 71 0.51 18.96 9.86
CA LEU A 71 0.33 20.41 9.94
C LEU A 71 1.58 21.09 9.38
N ASP A 72 1.37 21.85 8.31
CA ASP A 72 2.40 22.67 7.69
C ASP A 72 2.98 23.64 8.73
N GLY A 73 4.23 23.39 9.13
CA GLY A 73 4.97 24.20 10.11
C GLY A 73 5.27 23.55 11.46
N VAL A 74 4.59 22.46 11.88
CA VAL A 74 4.87 21.78 13.17
C VAL A 74 5.59 20.44 12.94
N ASP A 75 5.20 19.72 11.89
CA ASP A 75 5.74 18.39 11.57
C ASP A 75 6.85 18.47 10.51
N LYS A 76 7.59 19.59 10.44
CA LYS A 76 8.77 19.77 9.59
C LYS A 76 9.96 18.99 10.16
N PHE A 77 9.86 17.66 10.16
CA PHE A 77 10.94 16.78 10.61
C PHE A 77 12.14 16.71 9.63
N LEU A 78 12.07 17.42 8.49
CA LEU A 78 13.12 17.42 7.45
C LEU A 78 13.43 18.82 6.88
N GLU A 79 13.07 19.90 7.56
CA GLU A 79 13.68 21.20 7.30
C GLU A 79 14.66 21.50 8.43
N SER A 80 15.77 20.76 8.47
CA SER A 80 17.01 21.30 9.04
C SER A 80 17.88 21.74 7.86
N PRO A 81 18.50 22.94 7.97
CA PRO A 81 19.23 23.61 6.87
C PRO A 81 20.44 22.83 6.37
#